data_AF-A0A7Z2Y8I5-F1
#
_entry.id   AF-A0A7Z2Y8I5-F1
#
_cell.length_a   1.000
_cell.length_b   1.000
_cell.length_c   1.000
_cell.angle_alpha   90.00
_cell.angle_beta   90.00
_cell.angle_gamma   90.00
#
_symmetry.space_group_name_H-M   'P 1'
#
loop_
_entity.id
_entity.type
_entity.pdbx_description
1 polymer ?
#
loop_
_entity_poly.entity_id
_entity_poly.type
_entity_poly.pdbx_seq_one_letter_code
_entity_poly.pdbx_strand_id
1 'polypeptide(L)'
;MKKTVVSLAAVASISAVTATSVSAEEVTVNKGDTLWSISQANGVSVEDIKAANGLTSNLIFPDQNLSVDGQSKSADVHTVKPGDTLFSIGQANNVSVSDLKAWNGLDSALIFPGDELKLHSNGEADAAPEASQPVEKEQQEQAPEPAEAEKQEAKAEPTSSEPAQEEAAKTLTMEATAYTAFCEGCSGTTATGVDLRANPDQKVVAVDPDVIPLGSEVYVEGYGKAIAADTGGAIQGNRIDVFVPEQSDALDFGRKTVEVKVLN
;
A
#
# COMPACT_ATOMS: atom_id res chain seq x y z
N MET A 1 10.94 -41.08 -81.44
CA MET A 1 9.92 -40.01 -81.50
C MET A 1 9.25 -39.91 -80.14
N LYS A 2 9.03 -38.68 -79.68
CA LYS A 2 8.43 -38.24 -78.40
C LYS A 2 7.06 -38.93 -78.17
N LYS A 3 6.56 -39.17 -76.95
CA LYS A 3 5.78 -38.18 -76.17
C LYS A 3 5.33 -38.72 -74.78
N THR A 4 5.75 -37.99 -73.73
CA THR A 4 5.00 -37.53 -72.54
C THR A 4 4.09 -38.49 -71.75
N VAL A 5 4.52 -38.82 -70.52
CA VAL A 5 3.64 -39.14 -69.39
C VAL A 5 3.66 -37.93 -68.45
N VAL A 6 2.55 -37.20 -68.38
CA VAL A 6 2.35 -36.08 -67.45
C VAL A 6 1.90 -36.71 -66.12
N SER A 7 2.81 -36.77 -65.16
CA SER A 7 2.46 -37.12 -63.78
C SER A 7 1.97 -35.85 -63.09
N LEU A 8 0.68 -35.78 -62.75
CA LEU A 8 0.15 -34.75 -61.85
C LEU A 8 0.74 -34.99 -60.46
N ALA A 9 1.83 -34.30 -60.14
CA ALA A 9 2.24 -34.13 -58.75
C ALA A 9 1.24 -33.16 -58.10
N ALA A 10 0.31 -33.69 -57.31
CA ALA A 10 -0.48 -32.88 -56.40
C ALA A 10 0.49 -32.30 -55.34
N VAL A 11 0.87 -31.04 -55.52
CA VAL A 11 1.58 -30.26 -54.51
C VAL A 11 0.60 -30.00 -53.38
N ALA A 12 0.51 -30.94 -52.43
CA ALA A 12 -0.08 -30.65 -51.13
C ALA A 12 0.91 -29.71 -50.43
N SER A 13 0.67 -28.41 -50.56
CA SER A 13 1.29 -27.40 -49.71
C SER A 13 0.84 -27.70 -48.28
N ILE A 14 1.64 -28.49 -47.57
CA ILE A 14 1.56 -28.62 -46.12
C ILE A 14 2.02 -27.26 -45.60
N SER A 15 1.07 -26.35 -45.40
CA SER A 15 1.29 -25.16 -44.59
C SER A 15 1.65 -25.67 -43.20
N ALA A 16 2.95 -25.68 -42.90
CA ALA A 16 3.44 -25.91 -41.55
C ALA A 16 2.95 -24.74 -40.70
N VAL A 17 1.81 -24.94 -40.05
CA VAL A 17 1.38 -24.12 -38.92
C VAL A 17 2.40 -24.38 -37.82
N THR A 18 3.38 -23.49 -37.68
CA THR A 18 4.17 -23.40 -36.46
C THR A 18 3.22 -22.97 -35.36
N ALA A 19 2.66 -23.94 -34.64
CA ALA A 19 2.04 -23.66 -33.35
C ALA A 19 3.19 -23.20 -32.45
N THR A 20 3.29 -21.89 -32.24
CA THR A 20 4.09 -21.33 -31.15
C THR A 20 3.45 -21.84 -29.87
N SER A 21 4.01 -22.90 -29.28
CA SER A 21 3.70 -23.26 -27.90
C SER A 21 4.28 -22.14 -27.04
N VAL A 22 3.43 -21.21 -26.62
CA VAL A 22 3.73 -20.32 -25.51
C VAL A 22 3.98 -21.26 -24.32
N SER A 23 5.24 -21.31 -23.88
CA SER A 23 5.60 -22.07 -22.68
C SER A 23 5.13 -21.24 -21.50
N ALA A 24 4.15 -21.74 -20.76
CA ALA A 24 3.77 -21.15 -19.49
C ALA A 24 5.02 -21.08 -18.59
N GLU A 25 5.28 -19.90 -18.03
CA GLU A 25 6.33 -19.76 -17.03
C GLU A 25 5.82 -20.41 -15.73
N GLU A 26 6.58 -21.39 -15.23
CA GLU A 26 6.25 -22.12 -14.01
C GLU A 26 7.29 -21.82 -12.93
N VAL A 27 6.82 -21.61 -11.71
CA VAL A 27 7.66 -21.39 -10.52
C VAL A 27 7.42 -22.52 -9.53
N THR A 28 8.50 -23.17 -9.09
CA THR A 28 8.45 -24.15 -8.01
C THR A 28 8.51 -23.42 -6.66
N VAL A 29 7.50 -23.66 -5.82
CA VAL A 29 7.39 -23.09 -4.47
C VAL A 29 8.48 -23.67 -3.57
N ASN A 30 9.30 -22.80 -2.98
CA ASN A 30 10.31 -23.16 -2.00
C ASN A 30 9.76 -23.08 -0.57
N LYS A 31 10.48 -23.68 0.37
CA LYS A 31 10.14 -23.57 1.79
C LYS A 31 10.24 -22.11 2.27
N GLY A 32 9.10 -21.54 2.63
CA GLY A 32 8.98 -20.15 3.10
C GLY A 32 8.38 -19.20 2.06
N ASP A 33 8.16 -19.67 0.83
CA ASP A 33 7.49 -18.89 -0.19
C ASP A 33 6.01 -18.69 0.15
N THR A 34 5.48 -17.56 -0.29
CA THR A 34 4.06 -17.20 -0.22
C THR A 34 3.59 -16.85 -1.62
N LEU A 35 2.28 -16.93 -1.88
CA LEU A 35 1.75 -16.45 -3.17
C LEU A 35 2.10 -14.98 -3.41
N TRP A 36 2.21 -14.20 -2.35
CA TRP A 36 2.60 -12.80 -2.41
C TRP A 36 4.05 -12.61 -2.86
N SER A 37 5.01 -13.34 -2.27
CA SER A 37 6.42 -13.25 -2.67
C SER A 37 6.65 -13.75 -4.09
N ILE A 38 5.89 -14.75 -4.54
CA ILE A 38 5.93 -15.28 -5.91
C ILE A 38 5.29 -14.28 -6.90
N SER A 39 4.13 -13.72 -6.54
CA SER A 39 3.45 -12.66 -7.30
C SER A 39 4.38 -11.48 -7.57
N GLN A 40 5.04 -10.96 -6.54
CA GLN A 40 5.95 -9.83 -6.65
C GLN A 40 7.19 -10.13 -7.51
N ALA A 41 7.75 -11.33 -7.37
CA ALA A 41 8.93 -11.75 -8.12
C ALA A 41 8.66 -11.94 -9.61
N ASN A 42 7.42 -12.26 -9.99
CA ASN A 42 7.03 -12.60 -11.35
C ASN A 42 6.12 -11.54 -12.00
N GLY A 43 5.82 -10.43 -11.31
CA GLY A 43 5.02 -9.33 -11.86
C GLY A 43 3.58 -9.73 -12.22
N VAL A 44 3.01 -10.72 -11.53
CA VAL A 44 1.64 -11.22 -11.73
C VAL A 44 0.84 -11.09 -10.45
N SER A 45 -0.47 -10.88 -10.49
CA SER A 45 -1.26 -10.75 -9.25
C SER A 45 -1.42 -12.08 -8.53
N VAL A 46 -1.58 -12.04 -7.20
CA VAL A 46 -1.91 -13.23 -6.39
C VAL A 46 -3.19 -13.90 -6.90
N GLU A 47 -4.17 -13.11 -7.32
CA GLU A 47 -5.45 -13.59 -7.81
C GLU A 47 -5.32 -14.30 -9.16
N ASP A 48 -4.45 -13.81 -10.06
CA ASP A 48 -4.17 -14.46 -11.34
C ASP A 48 -3.38 -15.76 -11.14
N ILE A 49 -2.42 -15.79 -10.21
CA ILE A 49 -1.75 -17.04 -9.83
C ILE A 49 -2.79 -18.03 -9.28
N LYS A 50 -3.71 -17.59 -8.42
CA LYS A 50 -4.74 -18.47 -7.88
C LYS A 50 -5.68 -18.99 -8.97
N ALA A 51 -6.13 -18.12 -9.85
CA ALA A 51 -7.02 -18.48 -10.95
C ALA A 51 -6.36 -19.45 -11.93
N ALA A 52 -5.10 -19.19 -12.32
CA ALA A 52 -4.31 -20.04 -13.21
C ALA A 52 -4.05 -21.43 -12.62
N ASN A 53 -3.96 -21.53 -11.28
CA ASN A 53 -3.62 -22.76 -10.58
C ASN A 53 -4.80 -23.40 -9.84
N GLY A 54 -6.03 -22.90 -10.03
CA GLY A 54 -7.24 -23.42 -9.39
C GLY A 54 -7.23 -23.34 -7.86
N LEU A 55 -6.50 -22.39 -7.29
CA LEU A 55 -6.37 -22.22 -5.84
C LEU A 55 -7.56 -21.42 -5.29
N THR A 56 -8.18 -21.92 -4.22
CA THR A 56 -9.27 -21.23 -3.53
C THR A 56 -8.79 -20.45 -2.30
N SER A 57 -7.51 -20.56 -1.94
CA SER A 57 -6.90 -19.89 -0.79
C SER A 57 -5.45 -19.51 -1.08
N ASN A 58 -4.82 -18.80 -0.16
CA ASN A 58 -3.41 -18.41 -0.28
C ASN A 58 -2.43 -19.51 0.18
N LEU A 59 -2.95 -20.69 0.53
CA LEU A 59 -2.14 -21.80 1.01
C LEU A 59 -1.47 -22.51 -0.17
N ILE A 60 -0.14 -22.55 -0.12
CA ILE A 60 0.72 -23.27 -1.05
C ILE A 60 1.69 -24.16 -0.29
N PHE A 61 2.22 -25.18 -0.95
CA PHE A 61 3.11 -26.16 -0.35
C PHE A 61 4.48 -26.14 -1.03
N PRO A 62 5.57 -26.42 -0.29
CA PRO A 62 6.88 -26.62 -0.91
C PRO A 62 6.82 -27.67 -2.03
N ASP A 63 7.63 -27.46 -3.06
CA ASP A 63 7.72 -28.26 -4.29
C ASP A 63 6.44 -28.23 -5.17
N GLN A 64 5.46 -27.39 -4.85
CA GLN A 64 4.32 -27.12 -5.71
C GLN A 64 4.77 -26.30 -6.92
N ASN A 65 4.43 -26.72 -8.14
CA ASN A 65 4.62 -25.89 -9.32
C ASN A 65 3.39 -24.99 -9.50
N LEU A 66 3.64 -23.70 -9.65
CA LEU A 66 2.63 -22.70 -9.94
C LEU A 66 2.88 -22.14 -11.35
N SER A 67 1.85 -22.18 -12.18
CA SER A 67 1.82 -21.39 -13.41
C SER A 67 1.71 -19.92 -13.03
N VAL A 68 2.72 -19.15 -13.43
CA VAL A 68 2.74 -17.68 -13.32
C VAL A 68 2.57 -17.07 -14.70
N ASP A 69 1.98 -17.80 -15.65
CA ASP A 69 1.62 -17.30 -16.97
C ASP A 69 0.53 -16.23 -16.79
N GLY A 70 1.01 -15.00 -16.60
CA GLY A 70 0.21 -13.82 -16.65
C GLY A 70 -0.29 -13.69 -18.07
N GLN A 71 -1.44 -14.31 -18.35
CA GLN A 71 -2.29 -13.83 -19.43
C GLN A 71 -2.50 -12.35 -19.15
N SER A 72 -1.72 -11.54 -19.86
CA SER A 72 -1.82 -10.09 -19.87
C SER A 72 -3.23 -9.76 -20.34
N LYS A 73 -4.16 -9.66 -19.38
CA LYS A 73 -5.36 -8.87 -19.60
C LYS A 73 -4.85 -7.46 -19.81
N SER A 74 -4.99 -7.00 -21.04
CA SER A 74 -4.74 -5.62 -21.45
C SER A 74 -5.19 -4.66 -20.36
N ALA A 75 -4.39 -3.62 -20.12
CA ALA A 75 -4.64 -2.48 -19.23
C ALA A 75 -6.12 -2.38 -18.82
N ASP A 76 -6.49 -3.03 -17.72
CA ASP A 76 -7.80 -2.81 -17.12
C ASP A 76 -7.68 -1.42 -16.51
N VAL A 77 -8.16 -0.43 -17.25
CA VAL A 77 -8.15 0.97 -16.85
C VAL A 77 -9.49 1.25 -16.18
N HIS A 78 -9.44 1.73 -14.95
CA HIS A 78 -10.61 2.22 -14.23
C HIS A 78 -10.75 3.73 -14.43
N THR A 79 -11.86 4.17 -15.00
CA THR A 79 -12.24 5.59 -15.01
C THR A 79 -12.82 5.98 -13.66
N VAL A 80 -12.14 6.88 -12.95
CA VAL A 80 -12.54 7.38 -11.63
C VAL A 80 -13.90 8.06 -11.71
N LYS A 81 -14.83 7.63 -10.86
CA LYS A 81 -16.18 8.21 -10.73
C LYS A 81 -16.26 9.14 -9.53
N PRO A 82 -17.25 10.05 -9.48
CA PRO A 82 -17.51 10.84 -8.28
C PRO A 82 -17.72 9.93 -7.05
N GLY A 83 -16.88 10.12 -6.03
CA GLY A 83 -16.90 9.32 -4.80
C GLY A 83 -15.91 8.15 -4.75
N ASP A 84 -15.18 7.89 -5.84
CA ASP A 84 -14.11 6.90 -5.84
C ASP A 84 -12.88 7.40 -5.07
N THR A 85 -12.15 6.46 -4.47
CA THR A 85 -10.84 6.65 -3.86
C THR A 85 -9.88 5.58 -4.39
N LEU A 86 -8.57 5.80 -4.34
CA LEU A 86 -7.60 4.74 -4.68
C LEU A 86 -7.84 3.48 -3.84
N PHE A 87 -8.29 3.63 -2.60
CA PHE A 87 -8.62 2.52 -1.73
C PHE A 87 -9.83 1.72 -2.22
N SER A 88 -10.95 2.37 -2.51
CA SER A 88 -12.16 1.68 -2.99
C SER A 88 -11.95 1.03 -4.35
N ILE A 89 -11.16 1.66 -5.22
CA ILE A 89 -10.76 1.12 -6.52
C ILE A 89 -9.83 -0.08 -6.32
N GLY A 90 -8.82 0.05 -5.45
CA GLY A 90 -7.89 -1.02 -5.14
C GLY A 90 -8.57 -2.24 -4.56
N GLN A 91 -9.46 -2.04 -3.59
CA GLN A 91 -10.24 -3.12 -2.99
C GLN A 91 -11.15 -3.82 -4.01
N ALA A 92 -11.85 -3.06 -4.86
CA ALA A 92 -12.74 -3.65 -5.87
C ALA A 92 -11.98 -4.47 -6.92
N ASN A 93 -10.71 -4.15 -7.15
CA ASN A 93 -9.86 -4.78 -8.16
C ASN A 93 -8.73 -5.64 -7.56
N ASN A 94 -8.75 -5.85 -6.24
CA ASN A 94 -7.77 -6.64 -5.49
C ASN A 94 -6.30 -6.19 -5.70
N VAL A 95 -6.07 -4.88 -5.74
CA VAL A 95 -4.77 -4.23 -5.91
C VAL A 95 -4.51 -3.21 -4.79
N SER A 96 -3.26 -3.07 -4.37
CA SER A 96 -2.93 -2.15 -3.28
C SER A 96 -2.93 -0.70 -3.78
N VAL A 97 -3.17 0.25 -2.86
CA VAL A 97 -3.05 1.69 -3.17
C VAL A 97 -1.62 2.03 -3.59
N SER A 98 -0.62 1.42 -2.95
CA SER A 98 0.79 1.61 -3.30
C SER A 98 1.07 1.19 -4.75
N ASP A 99 0.55 0.04 -5.15
CA ASP A 99 0.71 -0.46 -6.52
C ASP A 99 -0.04 0.41 -7.53
N LEU A 100 -1.28 0.79 -7.23
CA LEU A 100 -2.03 1.74 -8.04
C LEU A 100 -1.29 3.06 -8.22
N LYS A 101 -0.69 3.59 -7.15
CA LYS A 101 0.12 4.80 -7.22
C LYS A 101 1.37 4.59 -8.08
N ALA A 102 2.08 3.48 -7.87
CA ALA A 102 3.30 3.17 -8.61
C ALA A 102 3.03 2.99 -10.11
N TRP A 103 1.96 2.29 -10.50
CA TRP A 103 1.61 2.05 -11.91
C TRP A 103 1.10 3.30 -12.63
N ASN A 104 0.56 4.27 -11.89
CA ASN A 104 -0.02 5.49 -12.43
C ASN A 104 0.84 6.74 -12.17
N GLY A 105 2.03 6.58 -11.58
CA GLY A 105 2.94 7.70 -11.29
C GLY A 105 2.35 8.73 -10.32
N LEU A 106 1.54 8.29 -9.36
CA LEU A 106 0.89 9.18 -8.39
C LEU A 106 1.74 9.33 -7.12
N ASP A 107 2.09 10.55 -6.78
CA ASP A 107 2.81 10.85 -5.53
C ASP A 107 1.88 10.88 -4.31
N SER A 108 0.59 11.11 -4.52
CA SER A 108 -0.44 11.22 -3.47
C SER A 108 -1.65 10.31 -3.73
N ALA A 109 -2.56 10.22 -2.76
CA ALA A 109 -3.82 9.49 -2.94
C ALA A 109 -4.92 10.32 -3.63
N LEU A 110 -4.61 11.55 -4.06
CA LEU A 110 -5.56 12.44 -4.68
C LEU A 110 -5.82 12.01 -6.12
N ILE A 111 -7.10 11.77 -6.43
CA ILE A 111 -7.61 11.44 -7.76
C ILE A 111 -8.88 12.27 -8.03
N PHE A 112 -9.16 12.53 -9.30
CA PHE A 112 -10.30 13.32 -9.74
C PHE A 112 -11.26 12.49 -10.59
N PRO A 113 -12.57 12.76 -10.51
CA PRO A 113 -13.53 12.12 -11.41
C PRO A 113 -13.17 12.35 -12.88
N GLY A 114 -13.08 11.26 -13.64
CA GLY A 114 -12.63 11.24 -15.03
C GLY A 114 -11.20 10.75 -15.22
N ASP A 115 -10.39 10.67 -14.17
CA ASP A 115 -9.03 10.12 -14.26
C ASP A 115 -9.05 8.65 -14.71
N GLU A 116 -8.05 8.24 -15.47
CA GLU A 116 -7.87 6.87 -15.92
C GLU A 116 -6.74 6.19 -15.12
N LEU A 117 -7.11 5.19 -14.31
CA LEU A 117 -6.18 4.45 -13.46
C LEU A 117 -5.92 3.05 -14.01
N LYS A 118 -4.66 2.77 -14.31
CA LYS A 118 -4.16 1.43 -14.61
C LYS A 118 -4.25 0.56 -13.36
N LEU A 119 -4.88 -0.59 -13.48
CA LEU A 119 -5.09 -1.54 -12.39
C LEU A 119 -4.06 -2.68 -12.35
N HIS A 120 -3.01 -2.65 -13.16
CA HIS A 120 -1.94 -3.64 -13.12
C HIS A 120 -0.61 -3.06 -13.62
N SER A 121 0.49 -3.76 -13.33
CA SER A 121 1.79 -3.38 -13.87
C SER A 121 1.84 -3.76 -15.34
N ASN A 122 1.98 -2.76 -16.21
CA ASN A 122 2.57 -3.04 -17.51
C ASN A 122 3.99 -3.57 -17.22
N GLY A 123 4.31 -4.77 -17.69
CA GLY A 123 5.65 -5.36 -17.62
C GLY A 123 6.70 -4.60 -18.44
N GLU A 124 6.65 -3.27 -18.45
CA GLU A 124 7.55 -2.40 -19.18
C GLU A 124 7.79 -1.14 -18.34
N ALA A 125 9.00 -1.09 -17.77
CA ALA A 125 9.59 0.16 -17.31
C ALA A 125 9.76 1.09 -18.52
N ASP A 126 9.41 2.36 -18.32
CA ASP A 126 9.63 3.51 -19.21
C ASP A 126 8.66 3.68 -20.40
N ALA A 127 7.62 4.49 -20.18
CA ALA A 127 7.12 5.48 -21.15
C ALA A 127 6.00 6.32 -20.53
N ALA A 128 6.33 7.55 -20.12
CA ALA A 128 5.35 8.60 -19.86
C ALA A 128 4.63 8.98 -21.17
N PRO A 129 3.29 9.11 -21.19
CA PRO A 129 2.61 9.70 -22.33
C PRO A 129 2.54 11.23 -22.18
N GLU A 130 3.07 11.91 -23.19
CA GLU A 130 2.74 13.30 -23.52
C GLU A 130 1.23 13.47 -23.78
N ALA A 131 0.66 14.57 -23.26
CA ALA A 131 -0.26 15.54 -23.90
C ALA A 131 -1.16 16.16 -22.80
N SER A 132 -1.23 17.47 -22.55
CA SER A 132 -1.47 18.56 -23.49
C SER A 132 -1.12 19.92 -22.87
N GLN A 133 -0.57 20.83 -23.65
CA GLN A 133 -0.48 22.28 -23.35
C GLN A 133 -1.91 22.89 -23.31
N PRO A 134 -2.14 24.08 -22.72
CA PRO A 134 -1.72 25.34 -23.36
C PRO A 134 -1.17 26.44 -22.41
N VAL A 135 -0.09 27.08 -22.90
CA VAL A 135 0.19 28.53 -22.95
C VAL A 135 0.08 29.36 -21.65
N GLU A 136 1.23 29.79 -21.12
CA GLU A 136 1.54 31.23 -20.95
C GLU A 136 3.08 31.45 -20.98
N LYS A 137 3.55 32.21 -21.98
CA LYS A 137 4.87 32.86 -22.03
C LYS A 137 4.80 34.08 -21.12
N GLU A 138 5.72 34.36 -20.21
CA GLU A 138 7.03 35.04 -20.34
C GLU A 138 7.36 35.42 -18.86
N GLN A 139 8.56 35.37 -18.27
CA GLN A 139 9.91 35.67 -18.75
C GLN A 139 10.93 35.32 -17.63
N GLN A 140 12.16 34.98 -18.05
CA GLN A 140 13.41 34.79 -17.28
C GLN A 140 13.72 35.95 -16.30
N GLU A 141 14.56 35.86 -15.26
CA GLU A 141 15.95 35.40 -15.30
C GLU A 141 16.60 35.32 -13.89
N GLN A 142 17.52 34.36 -13.75
CA GLN A 142 18.73 34.32 -12.90
C GLN A 142 18.65 34.05 -11.38
N ALA A 143 19.13 32.86 -11.01
CA ALA A 143 20.03 32.67 -9.87
C ALA A 143 21.45 33.18 -10.22
N PRO A 144 22.25 33.61 -9.23
CA PRO A 144 23.13 32.61 -8.61
C PRO A 144 23.27 32.78 -7.08
N GLU A 145 23.28 31.66 -6.36
CA GLU A 145 24.16 31.46 -5.19
C GLU A 145 25.60 31.22 -5.70
N PRO A 146 26.70 31.32 -4.91
CA PRO A 146 26.78 31.46 -3.45
C PRO A 146 27.92 32.39 -2.93
N ALA A 147 27.91 32.72 -1.63
CA ALA A 147 29.07 32.73 -0.72
C ALA A 147 28.81 33.54 0.58
N GLU A 148 28.69 32.78 1.67
CA GLU A 148 29.51 32.87 2.89
C GLU A 148 29.58 34.19 3.71
N ALA A 149 29.10 34.05 4.96
CA ALA A 149 29.56 34.67 6.21
C ALA A 149 29.41 36.20 6.40
N GLU A 150 28.58 36.57 7.38
CA GLU A 150 29.12 37.24 8.57
C GLU A 150 28.20 37.14 9.80
N LYS A 151 28.87 36.97 10.92
CA LYS A 151 28.42 36.72 12.29
C LYS A 151 27.93 38.02 12.94
N GLN A 152 26.85 37.96 13.72
CA GLN A 152 26.67 38.86 14.87
C GLN A 152 25.79 38.24 15.96
N GLU A 153 26.44 37.96 17.09
CA GLU A 153 25.84 37.71 18.40
C GLU A 153 25.23 39.01 18.96
N ALA A 154 24.00 38.93 19.48
CA ALA A 154 23.57 39.80 20.56
C ALA A 154 22.66 39.02 21.53
N LYS A 155 23.12 39.00 22.77
CA LYS A 155 22.67 38.26 23.95
C LYS A 155 21.50 38.98 24.64
N ALA A 156 20.43 38.21 24.90
CA ALA A 156 19.49 38.13 26.04
C ALA A 156 19.32 39.37 26.96
N GLU A 157 18.15 39.75 27.48
CA GLU A 157 17.10 39.02 28.25
C GLU A 157 15.84 39.95 28.43
N PRO A 158 14.87 39.74 29.36
CA PRO A 158 13.79 38.72 29.37
C PRO A 158 12.39 39.30 29.75
N THR A 159 11.28 38.67 29.36
CA THR A 159 9.98 38.68 30.10
C THR A 159 9.13 37.53 29.51
N SER A 160 9.08 36.33 30.12
CA SER A 160 8.07 35.89 31.12
C SER A 160 6.63 36.08 30.62
N SER A 161 5.73 35.11 30.54
CA SER A 161 5.71 33.70 30.97
C SER A 161 4.31 33.17 30.62
N GLU A 162 4.21 32.01 29.99
CA GLU A 162 3.23 31.01 30.42
C GLU A 162 3.79 29.63 30.07
N PRO A 163 4.37 28.90 31.03
CA PRO A 163 4.53 27.46 30.89
C PRO A 163 3.14 26.87 31.05
N ALA A 164 2.59 26.30 29.98
CA ALA A 164 1.52 25.31 30.14
C ALA A 164 2.10 24.25 31.08
N GLN A 165 1.51 24.15 32.26
CA GLN A 165 1.90 23.20 33.29
C GLN A 165 1.93 21.83 32.64
N GLU A 166 3.14 21.29 32.46
CA GLU A 166 3.37 19.89 32.19
C GLU A 166 2.96 19.18 33.49
N GLU A 167 1.65 18.91 33.61
CA GLU A 167 1.13 17.93 34.58
C GLU A 167 2.04 16.71 34.48
N ALA A 168 2.51 16.20 35.62
CA ALA A 168 3.54 15.19 35.70
C ALA A 168 3.21 13.98 34.80
N ALA A 169 3.67 14.05 33.55
CA ALA A 169 3.27 13.11 32.52
C ALA A 169 3.91 11.78 32.89
N LYS A 170 3.08 10.80 33.24
CA LYS A 170 3.57 9.47 33.61
C LYS A 170 4.10 8.82 32.34
N THR A 171 5.41 8.69 32.24
CA THR A 171 6.07 7.97 31.14
C THR A 171 6.13 6.48 31.46
N LEU A 172 5.71 5.66 30.51
CA LEU A 172 5.67 4.20 30.58
C LEU A 172 6.40 3.63 29.37
N THR A 173 7.21 2.60 29.59
CA THR A 173 7.76 1.78 28.50
C THR A 173 6.78 0.63 28.24
N MET A 174 6.25 0.54 27.02
CA MET A 174 5.18 -0.40 26.68
C MET A 174 5.48 -1.14 25.38
N GLU A 175 4.95 -2.36 25.24
CA GLU A 175 4.93 -3.08 23.97
C GLU A 175 3.75 -2.57 23.13
N ALA A 176 4.03 -2.02 21.95
CA ALA A 176 3.02 -1.54 21.02
C ALA A 176 2.89 -2.46 19.81
N THR A 177 1.64 -2.71 19.45
CA THR A 177 1.21 -3.24 18.14
C THR A 177 0.28 -2.23 17.45
N ALA A 178 -0.19 -2.56 16.26
CA ALA A 178 -1.21 -1.78 15.58
C ALA A 178 -2.38 -2.66 15.12
N TYR A 179 -3.59 -2.08 15.12
CA TYR A 179 -4.81 -2.73 14.68
C TYR A 179 -5.59 -1.85 13.70
N THR A 180 -6.51 -2.48 12.97
CA THR A 180 -7.41 -1.79 12.04
C THR A 180 -8.86 -2.03 12.42
N ALA A 181 -9.73 -1.11 12.01
CA ALA A 181 -11.18 -1.20 12.18
C ALA A 181 -11.87 -1.95 11.02
N PHE A 182 -11.12 -2.29 9.97
CA PHE A 182 -11.63 -2.75 8.68
C PHE A 182 -11.41 -4.25 8.44
N CYS A 183 -11.04 -5.00 9.48
CA CYS A 183 -10.96 -6.45 9.45
C CYS A 183 -12.35 -7.12 9.37
N GLU A 184 -12.39 -8.32 8.76
CA GLU A 184 -13.60 -9.13 8.67
C GLU A 184 -14.15 -9.45 10.08
N GLY A 185 -15.42 -9.13 10.31
CA GLY A 185 -16.07 -9.33 11.62
C GLY A 185 -15.80 -8.26 12.67
N CYS A 186 -14.95 -7.27 12.39
CA CYS A 186 -14.71 -6.16 13.30
C CYS A 186 -15.94 -5.21 13.32
N SER A 187 -16.30 -4.66 14.48
CA SER A 187 -17.38 -3.66 14.57
C SER A 187 -16.93 -2.29 14.05
N GLY A 188 -15.63 -1.99 14.20
CA GLY A 188 -15.06 -0.68 13.96
C GLY A 188 -15.40 0.35 15.05
N THR A 189 -16.02 -0.08 16.14
CA THR A 189 -16.41 0.77 17.27
C THR A 189 -15.55 0.45 18.49
N THR A 190 -14.96 1.47 19.09
CA THR A 190 -14.12 1.34 20.29
C THR A 190 -14.94 1.13 21.56
N ALA A 191 -14.30 0.73 22.66
CA ALA A 191 -14.92 0.60 23.98
C ALA A 191 -15.62 1.89 24.48
N THR A 192 -15.12 3.07 24.09
CA THR A 192 -15.72 4.37 24.43
C THR A 192 -16.81 4.81 23.44
N GLY A 193 -17.05 4.05 22.38
CA GLY A 193 -18.10 4.31 21.39
C GLY A 193 -17.66 5.12 20.17
N VAL A 194 -16.36 5.27 19.94
CA VAL A 194 -15.83 5.95 18.75
C VAL A 194 -15.97 5.04 17.54
N ASP A 195 -16.60 5.53 16.46
CA ASP A 195 -16.65 4.84 15.18
C ASP A 195 -15.41 5.18 14.33
N LEU A 196 -14.45 4.26 14.28
CA LEU A 196 -13.18 4.42 13.57
C LEU A 196 -13.34 4.28 12.06
N ARG A 197 -14.46 3.73 11.57
CA ARG A 197 -14.74 3.66 10.13
C ARG A 197 -15.23 4.99 9.60
N ALA A 198 -16.03 5.68 10.40
CA ALA A 198 -16.45 7.06 10.13
C ALA A 198 -15.32 8.07 10.40
N ASN A 199 -14.35 7.73 11.26
CA ASN A 199 -13.25 8.61 11.66
C ASN A 199 -11.88 7.92 11.48
N PRO A 200 -11.46 7.60 10.23
CA PRO A 200 -10.23 6.85 9.97
C PRO A 200 -8.95 7.61 10.32
N ASP A 201 -9.01 8.94 10.43
CA ASP A 201 -7.87 9.78 10.85
C ASP A 201 -7.77 9.92 12.38
N GLN A 202 -8.76 9.44 13.13
CA GLN A 202 -8.78 9.60 14.57
C GLN A 202 -7.72 8.72 15.23
N LYS A 203 -6.77 9.35 15.92
CA LYS A 203 -5.71 8.64 16.64
C LYS A 203 -6.25 8.07 17.94
N VAL A 204 -6.62 6.79 17.92
CA VAL A 204 -7.06 6.02 19.09
C VAL A 204 -6.02 4.97 19.45
N VAL A 205 -5.84 4.75 20.74
CA VAL A 205 -5.05 3.63 21.27
C VAL A 205 -5.93 2.74 22.15
N ALA A 206 -5.78 1.43 22.00
CA ALA A 206 -6.31 0.44 22.92
C ALA A 206 -5.32 0.26 24.08
N VAL A 207 -5.83 0.29 25.32
CA VAL A 207 -5.01 0.23 26.54
C VAL A 207 -5.61 -0.72 27.57
N ASP A 208 -4.83 -1.05 28.60
CA ASP A 208 -5.33 -1.58 29.87
C ASP A 208 -5.82 -0.41 30.77
N PRO A 209 -7.12 -0.32 31.09
CA PRO A 209 -7.68 0.75 31.92
C PRO A 209 -7.09 0.85 33.34
N ASP A 210 -6.54 -0.23 33.89
CA ASP A 210 -5.89 -0.22 35.20
C ASP A 210 -4.50 0.44 35.16
N VAL A 211 -3.91 0.55 33.97
CA VAL A 211 -2.59 1.18 33.74
C VAL A 211 -2.71 2.58 33.16
N ILE A 212 -3.56 2.76 32.14
CA ILE A 212 -3.91 4.02 31.49
C ILE A 212 -5.44 4.12 31.44
N PRO A 213 -6.07 5.04 32.19
CA PRO A 213 -7.52 5.19 32.17
C PRO A 213 -8.08 5.50 30.78
N LEU A 214 -9.26 4.98 30.48
CA LEU A 214 -9.97 5.37 29.25
C LEU A 214 -10.34 6.86 29.29
N GLY A 215 -10.22 7.52 28.14
CA GLY A 215 -10.38 8.95 27.98
C GLY A 215 -9.11 9.76 28.18
N SER A 216 -8.02 9.17 28.68
CA SER A 216 -6.73 9.86 28.79
C SER A 216 -6.17 10.23 27.42
N GLU A 217 -5.61 11.43 27.30
CA GLU A 217 -4.71 11.77 26.21
C GLU A 217 -3.34 11.16 26.46
N VAL A 218 -2.75 10.58 25.42
CA VAL A 218 -1.41 10.03 25.47
C VAL A 218 -0.57 10.51 24.29
N TYR A 219 0.74 10.53 24.46
CA TYR A 219 1.69 10.62 23.36
C TYR A 219 2.44 9.29 23.25
N VAL A 220 2.35 8.65 22.08
CA VAL A 220 3.06 7.41 21.77
C VAL A 220 4.22 7.72 20.84
N GLU A 221 5.43 7.34 21.24
CA GLU A 221 6.64 7.51 20.44
C GLU A 221 6.49 6.92 19.04
N GLY A 222 6.76 7.72 18.01
CA GLY A 222 6.65 7.31 16.60
C GLY A 222 5.22 7.21 16.05
N TYR A 223 4.18 7.44 16.86
CA TYR A 223 2.78 7.45 16.42
C TYR A 223 2.10 8.82 16.64
N GLY A 224 2.47 9.53 17.70
CA GLY A 224 1.98 10.87 18.02
C GLY A 224 0.95 10.89 19.15
N LYS A 225 0.20 12.00 19.24
CA LYS A 225 -0.87 12.16 20.23
C LYS A 225 -2.08 11.30 19.87
N ALA A 226 -2.67 10.66 20.86
CA ALA A 226 -3.81 9.77 20.71
C ALA A 226 -4.70 9.79 21.95
N ILE A 227 -5.93 9.29 21.80
CA ILE A 227 -6.88 9.11 22.89
C ILE A 227 -6.91 7.63 23.28
N ALA A 228 -6.79 7.34 24.56
CA ALA A 228 -7.03 6.01 25.13
C ALA A 228 -8.55 5.72 25.09
N ALA A 229 -9.04 5.24 23.94
CA ALA A 229 -10.47 5.16 23.67
C ALA A 229 -10.95 3.71 23.50
N ASP A 230 -10.05 2.74 23.48
CA ASP A 230 -10.38 1.35 23.22
C ASP A 230 -9.74 0.37 24.21
N THR A 231 -10.22 -0.87 24.19
CA THR A 231 -9.67 -1.98 24.98
C THR A 231 -9.64 -3.24 24.14
N GLY A 232 -8.71 -4.15 24.42
CA GLY A 232 -8.64 -5.43 23.75
C GLY A 232 -8.36 -6.54 24.75
N GLY A 233 -8.90 -7.74 24.52
CA GLY A 233 -8.69 -8.88 25.43
C GLY A 233 -7.21 -9.25 25.62
N ALA A 234 -6.38 -8.99 24.61
CA ALA A 234 -4.93 -9.20 24.65
C ALA A 234 -4.13 -7.98 25.12
N ILE A 235 -4.77 -6.82 25.33
CA ILE A 235 -4.13 -5.56 25.72
C ILE A 235 -4.24 -5.40 27.23
N GLN A 236 -3.26 -5.99 27.93
CA GLN A 236 -3.20 -6.06 29.39
C GLN A 236 -1.81 -5.62 29.88
N GLY A 237 -1.77 -4.92 31.01
CA GLY A 237 -0.56 -4.37 31.60
C GLY A 237 0.13 -3.34 30.72
N ASN A 238 1.44 -3.50 30.52
CA ASN A 238 2.27 -2.58 29.73
C ASN A 238 2.23 -2.90 28.22
N ARG A 239 1.02 -3.09 27.67
CA ARG A 239 0.78 -3.32 26.25
C ARG A 239 -0.24 -2.33 25.73
N ILE A 240 -0.02 -1.85 24.51
CA ILE A 240 -0.95 -0.96 23.80
C ILE A 240 -1.13 -1.44 22.35
N ASP A 241 -2.25 -1.05 21.75
CA ASP A 241 -2.52 -1.27 20.32
C ASP A 241 -2.93 0.06 19.67
N VAL A 242 -2.17 0.55 18.70
CA VAL A 242 -2.50 1.82 18.04
C VAL A 242 -3.42 1.58 16.86
N PHE A 243 -4.43 2.43 16.70
CA PHE A 243 -5.29 2.35 15.52
C PHE A 243 -4.55 2.90 14.30
N VAL A 244 -4.57 2.13 13.23
CA VAL A 244 -4.20 2.59 11.90
C VAL A 244 -5.31 2.19 10.92
N PRO A 245 -5.67 3.07 9.98
CA PRO A 245 -6.76 2.79 9.05
C PRO A 245 -6.38 1.70 8.06
N GLU A 246 -5.11 1.64 7.63
CA GLU A 246 -4.63 0.68 6.65
C GLU A 246 -4.03 -0.58 7.28
N GLN A 247 -4.35 -1.74 6.71
CA GLN A 247 -3.79 -3.01 7.18
C GLN A 247 -2.29 -3.13 6.92
N SER A 248 -1.80 -2.54 5.83
CA SER A 248 -0.38 -2.40 5.53
C SER A 248 0.34 -1.65 6.64
N ASP A 249 -0.16 -0.49 7.04
CA ASP A 249 0.42 0.29 8.14
C ASP A 249 0.46 -0.49 9.44
N ALA A 250 -0.54 -1.35 9.69
CA ALA A 250 -0.56 -2.19 10.89
C ALA A 250 0.56 -3.24 10.86
N LEU A 251 0.79 -3.84 9.69
CA LEU A 251 1.85 -4.81 9.47
C LEU A 251 3.24 -4.16 9.55
N ASP A 252 3.41 -3.00 8.91
CA ASP A 252 4.66 -2.24 8.89
C ASP A 252 5.00 -1.65 10.27
N PHE A 253 3.99 -1.24 11.04
CA PHE A 253 4.20 -0.80 12.41
C PHE A 253 4.85 -1.91 13.26
N GLY A 254 4.45 -3.16 13.00
CA GLY A 254 4.99 -4.35 13.64
C GLY A 254 4.77 -4.36 15.16
N ARG A 255 5.56 -5.17 15.87
CA ARG A 255 5.60 -5.15 17.33
C ARG A 255 6.89 -4.49 17.77
N LYS A 256 6.80 -3.48 18.62
CA LYS A 256 7.97 -2.74 19.11
C LYS A 256 7.75 -2.19 20.50
N THR A 257 8.85 -1.94 21.19
CA THR A 257 8.83 -1.25 22.48
C THR A 257 8.85 0.24 22.22
N VAL A 258 7.95 0.98 22.85
CA VAL A 258 7.81 2.44 22.71
C VAL A 258 7.69 3.11 24.06
N GLU A 259 8.07 4.38 24.13
CA GLU A 259 7.69 5.25 25.25
C GLU A 259 6.30 5.84 25.05
N VAL A 260 5.47 5.76 26.10
CA VAL A 260 4.13 6.32 26.15
C VAL A 260 4.06 7.31 27.30
N LYS A 261 3.69 8.56 26.99
CA LYS A 261 3.46 9.61 28.00
C LYS A 261 1.97 9.81 28.18
N VAL A 262 1.47 9.64 29.41
CA VAL A 262 0.09 9.98 29.77
C VAL A 262 0.02 11.47 30.10
N LEU A 263 -0.83 12.21 29.40
CA LEU A 263 -0.78 13.68 29.36
C LEU A 263 -1.76 14.40 30.29
N ASN A 264 -2.70 13.68 30.93
CA ASN A 264 -3.72 14.13 31.90
C ASN A 264 -4.48 15.44 31.58
#